data_AF-A0A1M5ZT12-F1
#
_entry.id   AF-A0A1M5ZT12-F1
#
_cell.length_a   1.000
_cell.length_b   1.000
_cell.length_c   1.000
_cell.angle_alpha   90.00
_cell.angle_beta   90.00
_cell.angle_gamma   90.00
#
_symmetry.space_group_name_H-M   'P 1'
#
loop_
_entity.id
_entity.type
_entity.pdbx_description
1 polymer ?
#
loop_
_entity_poly.entity_id
_entity_poly.type
_entity_poly.pdbx_seq_one_letter_code
_entity_poly.pdbx_strand_id
1 'polypeptide(L)'
;MKEKKNYTVRDYLNSGEARMMIIVPLILYYVAFAVWGAGMALLVTAVYSGGAELWRRRQGGDRQGSLSIIALILVSGLSHYLYLEGYRVPGMAREGVFLSVSGALSVVVVFSFYSLAGRPVIRSLAEQAMPRMKTLPHYGSPKYVRVWQEVSLVWIVIYCIKACVVWGLSREGSIPMSPVILIAGWPLTIAMIAFSIRWPKYRWISRSSKPVQPEDMQPEKRQPEDA
;
A
#
# COMPACT_ATOMS: atom_id res chain seq x y z
N MET A 1 -13.10 -34.14 8.45
CA MET A 1 -12.02 -33.36 9.10
C MET A 1 -10.91 -33.13 8.09
N LYS A 2 -10.64 -31.90 7.63
CA LYS A 2 -9.49 -31.60 6.78
C LYS A 2 -8.27 -31.40 7.69
N GLU A 3 -7.30 -32.29 7.60
CA GLU A 3 -6.02 -32.18 8.31
C GLU A 3 -5.36 -30.81 8.02
N LYS A 4 -5.00 -30.09 9.08
CA LYS A 4 -4.12 -28.91 8.99
C LYS A 4 -2.72 -29.41 8.66
N LYS A 5 -2.34 -29.36 7.38
CA LYS A 5 -0.95 -29.56 6.96
C LYS A 5 -0.08 -28.48 7.61
N ASN A 6 0.82 -28.88 8.51
CA ASN A 6 1.84 -27.99 9.05
C ASN A 6 2.85 -27.72 7.94
N TYR A 7 2.72 -26.57 7.27
CA TYR A 7 3.73 -26.12 6.31
C TYR A 7 4.96 -25.63 7.06
N THR A 8 6.09 -26.31 6.88
CA THR A 8 7.37 -25.86 7.41
C THR A 8 7.91 -24.74 6.51
N VAL A 9 8.66 -23.77 7.06
CA VAL A 9 9.29 -22.67 6.27
C VAL A 9 10.08 -23.20 5.07
N ARG A 10 10.71 -24.38 5.24
CA ARG A 10 11.43 -25.09 4.18
C ARG A 10 10.52 -25.53 3.02
N ASP A 11 9.33 -26.03 3.31
CA ASP A 11 8.37 -26.46 2.28
C ASP A 11 7.81 -25.25 1.52
N TYR A 12 7.62 -24.14 2.22
CA TYR A 12 7.20 -22.88 1.62
C TYR A 12 8.26 -22.32 0.67
N LEU A 13 9.52 -22.23 1.11
CA LEU A 13 10.63 -21.73 0.28
C LEU A 13 10.90 -22.62 -0.95
N ASN A 14 10.67 -23.93 -0.83
CA ASN A 14 10.87 -24.86 -1.94
C ASN A 14 9.67 -24.93 -2.92
N SER A 15 8.55 -24.29 -2.57
CA SER A 15 7.42 -24.17 -3.48
C SER A 15 7.81 -23.40 -4.75
N GLY A 16 7.26 -23.80 -5.91
CA GLY A 16 7.50 -23.09 -7.18
C GLY A 16 7.07 -21.62 -7.11
N GLU A 17 6.09 -21.34 -6.26
CA GLU A 17 5.57 -19.99 -6.02
C GLU A 17 6.57 -19.09 -5.28
N ALA A 18 7.18 -19.58 -4.20
CA ALA A 18 8.20 -18.83 -3.47
C ALA A 18 9.45 -18.64 -4.33
N ARG A 19 9.81 -19.63 -5.15
CA ARG A 19 10.92 -19.49 -6.11
C ARG A 19 10.69 -18.36 -7.10
N MET A 20 9.53 -18.30 -7.75
CA MET A 20 9.24 -17.25 -8.73
C MET A 20 9.01 -15.87 -8.11
N MET A 21 8.43 -15.77 -6.90
CA MET A 21 8.05 -14.47 -6.32
C MET A 21 9.07 -13.89 -5.34
N ILE A 22 10.03 -14.69 -4.85
CA ILE A 22 11.00 -14.27 -3.83
C ILE A 22 12.42 -14.51 -4.32
N ILE A 23 12.77 -15.76 -4.68
CA ILE A 23 14.16 -16.13 -4.97
C ILE A 23 14.63 -15.51 -6.30
N VAL A 24 13.85 -15.67 -7.38
CA VAL A 24 14.24 -15.14 -8.70
C VAL A 24 14.36 -13.61 -8.70
N PRO A 25 13.39 -12.83 -8.16
CA PRO A 25 13.53 -11.38 -8.05
C PRO A 25 14.76 -10.95 -7.25
N LEU A 26 15.12 -11.68 -6.19
CA LEU A 26 16.29 -11.36 -5.36
C LEU A 26 17.60 -11.56 -6.13
N ILE A 27 17.74 -12.71 -6.82
CA ILE A 27 18.91 -13.00 -7.64
C ILE A 27 19.01 -11.99 -8.79
N LEU A 28 17.88 -11.73 -9.45
CA LEU A 28 17.79 -10.78 -10.55
C LEU A 28 18.19 -9.37 -10.11
N TYR A 29 17.69 -8.93 -8.95
CA TYR A 29 18.08 -7.67 -8.34
C TYR A 29 19.59 -7.62 -8.08
N TYR A 30 20.16 -8.65 -7.46
CA TYR A 30 21.59 -8.67 -7.12
C TYR A 30 22.49 -8.62 -8.36
N VAL A 31 22.18 -9.41 -9.39
CA VAL A 31 22.92 -9.42 -10.66
C VAL A 31 22.80 -8.06 -11.36
N ALA A 32 21.58 -7.54 -11.48
CA ALA A 32 21.36 -6.24 -12.12
C ALA A 32 22.01 -5.09 -11.35
N PHE A 33 22.04 -5.16 -10.02
CA PHE A 33 22.72 -4.19 -9.17
C PHE A 33 24.22 -4.21 -9.39
N ALA A 34 24.83 -5.38 -9.50
CA ALA A 34 26.26 -5.53 -9.73
C ALA A 34 26.71 -4.98 -11.09
N VAL A 35 25.87 -5.07 -12.13
CA VAL A 35 26.22 -4.69 -13.50
C VAL A 35 25.82 -3.25 -13.83
N TRP A 36 24.62 -2.82 -13.41
CA TRP A 36 24.00 -1.56 -13.85
C TRP A 36 23.62 -0.61 -12.70
N GLY A 37 23.90 -0.99 -11.45
CA GLY A 37 23.59 -0.18 -10.28
C GLY A 37 22.12 -0.22 -9.85
N ALA A 38 21.80 0.58 -8.83
CA ALA A 38 20.55 0.50 -8.07
C ALA A 38 19.29 0.78 -8.89
N GLY A 39 19.28 1.85 -9.70
CA GLY A 39 18.09 2.23 -10.47
C GLY A 39 17.65 1.15 -11.46
N MET A 40 18.60 0.62 -12.25
CA MET A 40 18.33 -0.46 -13.19
C MET A 40 17.96 -1.77 -12.50
N ALA A 41 18.59 -2.09 -11.36
CA ALA A 41 18.22 -3.26 -10.57
C ALA A 41 16.76 -3.22 -10.12
N LEU A 42 16.29 -2.06 -9.64
CA LEU A 42 14.89 -1.87 -9.26
C LEU A 42 13.95 -2.00 -10.45
N LEU A 43 14.29 -1.40 -11.59
CA LEU A 43 13.48 -1.49 -12.81
C LEU A 43 13.34 -2.91 -13.33
N VAL A 44 14.46 -3.62 -13.50
CA VAL A 44 14.46 -5.00 -13.99
C VAL A 44 13.66 -5.92 -13.06
N THR A 45 13.85 -5.76 -11.75
CA THR A 45 13.14 -6.54 -10.73
C THR A 45 11.63 -6.25 -10.74
N ALA A 46 11.25 -4.98 -10.89
CA ALA A 46 9.84 -4.57 -10.97
C ALA A 46 9.17 -5.10 -12.24
N VAL A 47 9.83 -5.02 -13.39
CA VAL A 47 9.33 -5.54 -14.67
C VAL A 47 9.14 -7.05 -14.59
N TYR A 48 10.13 -7.78 -14.07
CA TYR A 48 10.00 -9.22 -13.86
C TYR A 48 8.82 -9.56 -12.94
N SER A 49 8.72 -8.88 -11.80
CA SER A 49 7.64 -9.11 -10.82
C SER A 49 6.26 -8.79 -11.42
N GLY A 50 6.17 -7.75 -12.25
CA GLY A 50 4.97 -7.39 -13.02
C GLY A 50 4.58 -8.48 -14.01
N GLY A 51 5.54 -8.98 -14.79
CA GLY A 51 5.32 -10.08 -15.72
C GLY A 51 4.88 -11.37 -15.02
N ALA A 52 5.55 -11.74 -13.93
CA ALA A 52 5.23 -12.92 -13.13
C ALA A 52 3.82 -12.82 -12.51
N GLU A 53 3.43 -11.64 -12.01
CA GLU A 53 2.09 -11.41 -11.46
C GLU A 53 1.01 -11.48 -12.57
N LEU A 54 1.25 -10.89 -13.74
CA LEU A 54 0.31 -10.96 -14.87
C LEU A 54 0.13 -12.40 -15.36
N TRP A 55 1.23 -13.15 -15.46
CA TRP A 55 1.21 -14.57 -15.80
C TRP A 55 0.37 -15.36 -14.80
N ARG A 56 0.53 -15.07 -13.51
CA ARG A 56 -0.20 -15.76 -12.45
C ARG A 56 -1.70 -15.41 -12.44
N ARG A 57 -2.05 -14.16 -12.72
CA ARG A 57 -3.46 -13.77 -12.90
C ARG A 57 -4.13 -14.54 -14.04
N ARG A 58 -3.41 -14.76 -15.14
CA ARG A 58 -3.90 -15.62 -16.24
C ARG A 58 -4.13 -17.07 -15.81
N GLN A 59 -3.39 -17.56 -14.83
CA GLN A 59 -3.56 -18.89 -14.23
C GLN A 59 -4.60 -18.94 -13.09
N GLY A 60 -5.41 -17.89 -12.89
CA GLY A 60 -6.47 -17.86 -11.88
C GLY A 60 -6.01 -17.47 -10.46
N GLY A 61 -4.80 -16.92 -10.30
CA GLY A 61 -4.32 -16.44 -9.00
C GLY A 61 -4.93 -15.09 -8.59
N ASP A 62 -5.72 -15.06 -7.52
CA ASP A 62 -6.38 -13.86 -6.99
C ASP A 62 -5.47 -13.06 -6.02
N ARG A 63 -4.32 -12.56 -6.50
CA ARG A 63 -3.45 -11.64 -5.74
C ARG A 63 -3.65 -10.19 -6.18
N GLN A 64 -4.67 -9.55 -5.60
CA GLN A 64 -5.06 -8.20 -5.99
C GLN A 64 -4.15 -7.07 -5.50
N GLY A 65 -3.31 -7.29 -4.48
CA GLY A 65 -2.46 -6.25 -3.85
C GLY A 65 -0.97 -6.23 -4.23
N SER A 66 -0.46 -7.16 -5.05
CA SER A 66 0.97 -7.17 -5.45
C SER A 66 1.28 -6.15 -6.55
N LEU A 67 0.32 -5.85 -7.44
CA LEU A 67 0.54 -4.90 -8.53
C LEU A 67 0.79 -3.46 -8.06
N SER A 68 0.22 -3.04 -6.94
CA SER A 68 0.47 -1.71 -6.38
C SER A 68 1.89 -1.61 -5.81
N ILE A 69 2.40 -2.67 -5.17
CA ILE A 69 3.81 -2.75 -4.75
C ILE A 69 4.72 -2.70 -5.97
N ILE A 70 4.42 -3.49 -7.00
CA ILE A 70 5.21 -3.51 -8.24
C ILE A 70 5.21 -2.11 -8.88
N ALA A 71 4.05 -1.44 -8.94
CA ALA A 71 3.95 -0.08 -9.46
C ALA A 71 4.77 0.93 -8.64
N LEU A 72 4.74 0.83 -7.30
CA LEU A 72 5.59 1.66 -6.43
C LEU A 72 7.07 1.46 -6.70
N ILE A 73 7.53 0.20 -6.79
CA ILE A 73 8.94 -0.10 -7.07
C ILE A 73 9.31 0.41 -8.47
N LEU A 74 8.44 0.26 -9.46
CA LEU A 74 8.70 0.69 -10.82
C LEU A 74 8.80 2.22 -10.92
N VAL A 75 7.85 2.96 -10.35
CA VAL A 75 7.86 4.44 -10.36
C VAL A 75 9.06 4.98 -9.57
N SER A 76 9.33 4.40 -8.41
CA SER A 76 10.48 4.77 -7.57
C SER A 76 11.81 4.45 -8.25
N GLY A 77 11.94 3.26 -8.85
CA GLY A 77 13.13 2.81 -9.56
C GLY A 77 13.39 3.62 -10.83
N LEU A 78 12.34 3.95 -11.59
CA LEU A 78 12.43 4.83 -12.75
C LEU A 78 12.90 6.23 -12.34
N SER A 79 12.33 6.78 -11.28
CA SER A 79 12.73 8.09 -10.77
C SER A 79 14.21 8.09 -10.36
N HIS A 80 14.67 7.03 -9.68
CA HIS A 80 16.08 6.90 -9.29
C HIS A 80 17.00 6.72 -10.50
N TYR A 81 16.61 5.90 -11.47
CA TYR A 81 17.36 5.72 -12.72
C TYR A 81 17.55 7.04 -13.46
N LEU A 82 16.47 7.81 -13.66
CA LEU A 82 16.53 9.12 -14.30
C LEU A 82 17.46 10.08 -13.54
N TYR A 83 17.47 10.04 -12.21
CA TYR A 83 18.39 10.84 -11.41
C TYR A 83 19.87 10.47 -11.63
N LEU A 84 20.17 9.17 -11.74
CA LEU A 84 21.53 8.67 -12.02
C LEU A 84 22.00 9.05 -13.43
N GLU A 85 21.09 9.06 -14.42
CA GLU A 85 21.35 9.54 -15.78
C GLU A 85 21.49 11.07 -15.88
N GLY A 86 21.40 11.79 -14.77
CA GLY A 86 21.64 13.23 -14.71
C GLY A 86 20.39 14.09 -14.84
N TYR A 87 19.19 13.51 -14.96
CA TYR A 87 17.93 14.26 -14.88
C TYR A 87 17.65 14.66 -13.44
N ARG A 88 18.25 15.79 -13.03
CA ARG A 88 18.12 16.34 -11.68
C ARG A 88 16.99 17.36 -11.63
N VAL A 89 16.09 17.20 -10.66
CA VAL A 89 15.10 18.23 -10.36
C VAL A 89 15.83 19.42 -9.70
N PRO A 90 15.64 20.66 -10.19
CA PRO A 90 16.32 21.83 -9.65
C PRO A 90 16.07 22.00 -8.15
N GLY A 91 17.16 22.13 -7.38
CA GLY A 91 17.14 22.25 -5.93
C GLY A 91 17.32 20.95 -5.14
N MET A 92 17.46 19.78 -5.79
CA MET A 92 17.72 18.49 -5.12
C MET A 92 19.06 17.88 -5.57
N ALA A 93 20.18 18.49 -5.16
CA ALA A 93 21.52 17.98 -5.48
C ALA A 93 21.95 16.80 -4.58
N ARG A 94 21.27 16.59 -3.45
CA ARG A 94 21.57 15.50 -2.50
C ARG A 94 20.69 14.30 -2.82
N GLU A 95 21.33 13.16 -3.13
CA GLU A 95 20.63 11.92 -3.50
C GLU A 95 19.62 11.47 -2.45
N GLY A 96 19.96 11.54 -1.15
CA GLY A 96 19.04 11.17 -0.08
C GLY A 96 17.77 12.03 -0.01
N VAL A 97 17.87 13.32 -0.35
CA VAL A 97 16.70 14.22 -0.44
C VAL A 97 15.85 13.83 -1.63
N PHE A 98 16.49 13.61 -2.80
CA PHE A 98 15.81 13.18 -4.01
C PHE A 98 15.04 11.87 -3.78
N LEU A 99 15.69 10.84 -3.25
CA LEU A 99 15.08 9.54 -2.97
C LEU A 99 13.92 9.64 -1.96
N SER A 100 14.06 10.47 -0.93
CA SER A 100 13.00 10.67 0.07
C SER A 100 11.77 11.35 -0.54
N VAL A 101 11.97 12.38 -1.36
CA VAL A 101 10.90 13.14 -2.02
C VAL A 101 10.27 12.33 -3.14
N SER A 102 11.05 11.75 -4.05
CA SER A 102 10.56 10.95 -5.17
C SER A 102 9.84 9.68 -4.69
N GLY A 103 10.34 9.03 -3.63
CA GLY A 103 9.65 7.92 -2.99
C GLY A 103 8.31 8.34 -2.37
N ALA A 104 8.25 9.49 -1.71
CA ALA A 104 6.99 10.00 -1.15
C ALA A 104 5.97 10.36 -2.24
N LEU A 105 6.42 11.00 -3.33
CA LEU A 105 5.57 11.30 -4.48
C LEU A 105 5.09 10.03 -5.19
N SER A 106 5.93 8.99 -5.27
CA SER A 106 5.53 7.69 -5.82
C SER A 106 4.37 7.09 -5.02
N VAL A 107 4.42 7.16 -3.69
CA VAL A 107 3.30 6.75 -2.82
C VAL A 107 2.06 7.58 -3.12
N VAL A 108 2.16 8.90 -3.18
CA VAL A 108 1.04 9.80 -3.49
C VAL A 108 0.39 9.44 -4.82
N VAL A 109 1.17 9.30 -5.90
CA VAL A 109 0.68 9.01 -7.25
C VAL A 109 0.02 7.64 -7.29
N VAL A 110 0.70 6.59 -6.85
CA VAL A 110 0.16 5.21 -6.91
C VAL A 110 -1.07 5.07 -6.03
N PHE A 111 -1.03 5.59 -4.80
CA PHE A 111 -2.19 5.47 -3.90
C PHE A 111 -3.37 6.28 -4.41
N SER A 112 -3.16 7.46 -5.00
CA SER A 112 -4.23 8.24 -5.59
C SER A 112 -4.88 7.51 -6.76
N PHE A 113 -4.07 6.93 -7.67
CA PHE A 113 -4.58 6.17 -8.81
C PHE A 113 -5.45 4.98 -8.36
N TYR A 114 -4.97 4.19 -7.41
CA TYR A 114 -5.70 3.03 -6.88
C TYR A 114 -6.92 3.42 -6.02
N SER A 115 -6.82 4.53 -5.28
CA SER A 115 -7.93 5.12 -4.53
C SER A 115 -9.07 5.54 -5.47
N LEU A 116 -8.75 6.24 -6.56
CA LEU A 116 -9.71 6.66 -7.59
C LEU A 116 -10.33 5.46 -8.33
N ALA A 117 -9.58 4.39 -8.53
CA ALA A 117 -10.09 3.12 -9.07
C ALA A 117 -10.98 2.33 -8.09
N GLY A 118 -11.29 2.88 -6.90
CA GLY A 118 -12.13 2.25 -5.89
C GLY A 118 -11.47 1.11 -5.12
N ARG A 119 -10.15 0.92 -5.29
CA ARG A 119 -9.36 -0.19 -4.74
C ARG A 119 -8.14 0.34 -3.99
N PRO A 120 -8.33 0.98 -2.82
CA PRO A 120 -7.24 1.60 -2.08
C PRO A 120 -6.13 0.59 -1.75
N VAL A 121 -4.87 0.96 -2.01
CA VAL A 121 -3.71 0.06 -1.89
C VAL A 121 -3.62 -0.59 -0.51
N ILE A 122 -3.78 0.22 0.54
CA ILE A 122 -3.67 -0.23 1.93
C ILE A 122 -4.69 -1.31 2.26
N ARG A 123 -5.90 -1.23 1.70
CA ARG A 123 -6.92 -2.28 1.85
C ARG A 123 -6.44 -3.58 1.24
N SER A 124 -5.96 -3.54 -0.01
CA SER A 124 -5.50 -4.75 -0.71
C SER A 124 -4.32 -5.40 0.00
N LEU A 125 -3.38 -4.61 0.51
CA LEU A 125 -2.26 -5.10 1.31
C LEU A 125 -2.70 -5.69 2.64
N ALA A 126 -3.62 -5.02 3.32
CA ALA A 126 -4.15 -5.50 4.59
C ALA A 126 -4.91 -6.82 4.38
N GLU A 127 -5.76 -6.93 3.36
CA GLU A 127 -6.50 -8.16 3.04
C GLU A 127 -5.57 -9.34 2.68
N GLN A 128 -4.42 -9.06 2.07
CA GLN A 128 -3.38 -10.06 1.83
C GLN A 128 -2.69 -10.50 3.12
N ALA A 129 -2.33 -9.56 3.99
CA ALA A 129 -1.67 -9.85 5.26
C ALA A 129 -2.60 -10.54 6.27
N MET A 130 -3.90 -10.20 6.24
CA MET A 130 -4.92 -10.73 7.14
C MET A 130 -6.15 -11.21 6.37
N PRO A 131 -6.13 -12.45 5.86
CA PRO A 131 -7.26 -13.03 5.10
C PRO A 131 -8.59 -13.04 5.89
N ARG A 132 -8.52 -13.07 7.23
CA ARG A 132 -9.69 -12.98 8.12
C ARG A 132 -10.48 -11.67 7.96
N MET A 133 -9.92 -10.63 7.36
CA MET A 133 -10.71 -9.41 7.07
C MET A 133 -11.77 -9.63 6.01
N LYS A 134 -11.61 -10.63 5.14
CA LYS A 134 -12.64 -11.01 4.15
C LYS A 134 -13.88 -11.67 4.78
N THR A 135 -13.76 -12.12 6.03
CA THR A 135 -14.86 -12.76 6.77
C THR A 135 -15.56 -11.79 7.74
N LEU A 136 -15.20 -10.51 7.73
CA LEU A 136 -15.86 -9.51 8.57
C LEU A 136 -17.31 -9.30 8.09
N PRO A 137 -18.28 -9.07 9.00
CA PRO A 137 -19.69 -8.88 8.64
C PRO A 137 -19.92 -7.68 7.72
N HIS A 138 -18.99 -6.73 7.72
CA HIS A 138 -19.07 -5.50 6.92
C HIS A 138 -18.29 -5.60 5.60
N TYR A 139 -17.60 -6.71 5.34
CA TYR A 139 -16.86 -6.92 4.10
C TYR A 139 -17.80 -6.83 2.89
N GLY A 140 -17.35 -6.17 1.82
CA GLY A 140 -18.17 -5.92 0.63
C GLY A 140 -19.20 -4.78 0.77
N SER A 141 -19.43 -4.26 1.98
CA SER A 141 -20.32 -3.11 2.15
C SER A 141 -19.69 -1.78 1.69
N PRO A 142 -20.49 -0.79 1.26
CA PRO A 142 -19.99 0.56 0.98
C PRO A 142 -19.29 1.21 2.18
N LYS A 143 -19.70 0.83 3.40
CA LYS A 143 -19.10 1.30 4.65
C LYS A 143 -17.65 0.83 4.78
N TYR A 144 -17.37 -0.42 4.43
CA TYR A 144 -16.02 -0.98 4.46
C TYR A 144 -15.10 -0.28 3.46
N VAL A 145 -15.58 -0.06 2.22
CA VAL A 145 -14.83 0.66 1.20
C VAL A 145 -14.49 2.08 1.65
N ARG A 146 -15.47 2.82 2.20
CA ARG A 146 -15.28 4.20 2.65
C ARG A 146 -14.22 4.32 3.74
N VAL A 147 -14.22 3.44 4.74
CA VAL A 147 -13.22 3.45 5.82
C VAL A 147 -11.80 3.27 5.27
N TRP A 148 -11.62 2.37 4.30
CA TRP A 148 -10.31 2.18 3.68
C TRP A 148 -9.90 3.32 2.75
N GLN A 149 -10.87 4.01 2.13
CA GLN A 149 -10.59 5.24 1.38
C GLN A 149 -10.12 6.36 2.29
N GLU A 150 -10.72 6.53 3.47
CA GLU A 150 -10.24 7.47 4.50
C GLU A 150 -8.78 7.17 4.87
N VAL A 151 -8.45 5.90 5.13
CA VAL A 151 -7.06 5.50 5.43
C VAL A 151 -6.13 5.84 4.27
N SER A 152 -6.50 5.49 3.03
CA SER A 152 -5.69 5.78 1.85
C SER A 152 -5.46 7.28 1.66
N LEU A 153 -6.46 8.11 1.93
CA LEU A 153 -6.36 9.56 1.85
C LEU A 153 -5.39 10.11 2.91
N VAL A 154 -5.43 9.60 4.13
CA VAL A 154 -4.49 9.99 5.19
C VAL A 154 -3.04 9.64 4.80
N TRP A 155 -2.81 8.47 4.17
CA TRP A 155 -1.50 8.15 3.59
C TRP A 155 -1.08 9.15 2.52
N ILE A 156 -1.95 9.46 1.55
CA ILE A 156 -1.65 10.42 0.49
C ILE A 156 -1.29 11.79 1.07
N VAL A 157 -2.09 12.32 1.98
CA VAL A 157 -1.87 13.64 2.58
C VAL A 157 -0.56 13.68 3.38
N ILE A 158 -0.31 12.69 4.24
CA ILE A 158 0.90 12.67 5.07
C ILE A 158 2.17 12.56 4.22
N TYR A 159 2.15 11.73 3.17
CA TYR A 159 3.31 11.61 2.28
C TYR A 159 3.49 12.84 1.38
N CYS A 160 2.41 13.54 1.03
CA CYS A 160 2.49 14.84 0.37
C CYS A 160 3.13 15.89 1.30
N ILE A 161 2.69 15.98 2.56
CA ILE A 161 3.28 16.86 3.58
C ILE A 161 4.76 16.53 3.77
N LYS A 162 5.11 15.24 3.89
CA LYS A 162 6.51 14.79 3.96
C LYS A 162 7.33 15.32 2.79
N ALA A 163 6.85 15.15 1.55
CA ALA A 163 7.57 15.61 0.37
C ALA A 163 7.81 17.12 0.42
N CYS A 164 6.78 17.90 0.77
CA CYS A 164 6.88 19.35 0.92
C CYS A 164 7.87 19.76 2.02
N VAL A 165 7.79 19.14 3.20
CA VAL A 165 8.66 19.45 4.35
C VAL A 165 10.12 19.11 4.02
N VAL A 166 10.39 17.91 3.50
CA VAL A 166 11.76 17.50 3.15
C VAL A 166 12.34 18.39 2.07
N TRP A 167 11.54 18.75 1.05
CA TRP A 167 11.98 19.66 0.00
C TRP A 167 12.22 21.08 0.50
N GLY A 168 11.30 21.62 1.31
CA GLY A 168 11.42 22.95 1.92
C GLY A 168 12.68 23.07 2.78
N LEU A 169 12.84 22.15 3.75
CA LEU A 169 14.01 22.13 4.65
C LEU A 169 15.33 21.90 3.88
N SER A 170 15.30 21.18 2.76
CA SER A 170 16.50 20.97 1.94
C SER A 170 17.06 22.25 1.32
N ARG A 171 16.24 23.29 1.17
CA ARG A 171 16.64 24.59 0.60
C ARG A 171 17.29 25.52 1.64
N GLU A 172 16.99 25.35 2.92
CA GLU A 172 17.50 26.23 3.98
C GLU A 172 19.00 26.03 4.25
N GLY A 173 19.60 24.92 3.80
CA GLY A 173 21.05 24.67 3.80
C GLY A 173 21.69 24.45 5.17
N SER A 174 21.15 25.05 6.23
CA SER A 174 21.62 25.02 7.62
C SER A 174 21.21 23.77 8.39
N ILE A 175 20.19 23.05 7.92
CA ILE A 175 19.64 21.88 8.62
C ILE A 175 20.31 20.60 8.10
N PRO A 176 20.85 19.73 8.98
CA PRO A 176 21.34 18.42 8.58
C PRO A 176 20.16 17.55 8.13
N MET A 177 20.12 17.21 6.84
CA MET A 177 18.99 16.48 6.26
C MET A 177 18.93 14.99 6.64
N SER A 178 20.06 14.39 7.01
CA SER A 178 20.13 12.97 7.37
C SER A 178 19.16 12.55 8.49
N PRO A 179 19.12 13.23 9.67
CA PRO A 179 18.15 12.90 10.71
C PRO A 179 16.70 13.17 10.29
N VAL A 180 16.45 14.23 9.51
CA VAL A 180 15.10 14.55 8.99
C VAL A 180 14.60 13.41 8.11
N ILE A 181 15.43 12.95 7.17
CA ILE A 181 15.10 11.83 6.27
C ILE A 181 14.90 10.53 7.06
N LEU A 182 15.74 10.27 8.07
CA LEU A 182 15.64 9.07 8.90
C LEU A 182 14.30 9.01 9.65
N ILE A 183 13.92 10.11 10.32
CA ILE A 183 12.67 10.22 11.09
C ILE A 183 11.45 10.19 10.15
N ALA A 184 11.52 10.89 9.02
CA ALA A 184 10.46 10.90 8.01
C ALA A 184 10.39 9.60 7.18
N GLY A 185 11.33 8.69 7.36
CA GLY A 185 11.42 7.41 6.65
C GLY A 185 10.59 6.31 7.32
N TRP A 186 11.31 5.36 7.93
CA TRP A 186 10.72 4.15 8.48
C TRP A 186 9.83 4.39 9.73
N PRO A 187 10.12 5.32 10.66
CA PRO A 187 9.26 5.53 11.82
C PRO A 187 7.89 6.07 11.42
N LEU A 188 7.85 7.02 10.49
CA LEU A 188 6.61 7.52 9.90
C LEU A 188 5.81 6.38 9.25
N THR A 189 6.48 5.52 8.50
CA THR A 189 5.83 4.36 7.85
C THR A 189 5.21 3.42 8.88
N ILE A 190 5.91 3.12 9.99
CA ILE A 190 5.38 2.30 11.08
C ILE A 190 4.17 2.97 11.74
N ALA A 191 4.24 4.26 12.03
CA ALA A 191 3.12 5.01 12.58
C ALA A 191 1.89 4.92 11.67
N MET A 192 2.09 5.02 10.35
CA MET A 192 1.04 4.88 9.35
C MET A 192 0.45 3.47 9.27
N ILE A 193 1.29 2.44 9.42
CA ILE A 193 0.82 1.05 9.52
C ILE A 193 -0.04 0.87 10.78
N ALA A 194 0.42 1.35 11.93
CA ALA A 194 -0.33 1.28 13.19
C ALA A 194 -1.68 2.00 13.08
N PHE A 195 -1.69 3.19 12.46
CA PHE A 195 -2.92 3.94 12.15
C PHE A 195 -3.87 3.12 11.26
N SER A 196 -3.33 2.47 10.22
CA SER A 196 -4.12 1.66 9.27
C SER A 196 -4.79 0.45 9.91
N ILE A 197 -4.28 -0.05 11.03
CA ILE A 197 -4.89 -1.13 11.81
C ILE A 197 -5.91 -0.57 12.80
N ARG A 198 -5.58 0.54 13.48
CA ARG A 198 -6.39 1.07 14.57
C ARG A 198 -7.63 1.85 14.09
N TRP A 199 -7.50 2.62 13.00
CA TRP A 199 -8.59 3.45 12.48
C TRP A 199 -9.82 2.64 12.04
N PRO A 200 -9.69 1.56 11.23
CA PRO A 200 -10.86 0.77 10.83
C PRO A 200 -11.58 0.13 12.02
N LYS A 201 -10.81 -0.40 12.98
CA LYS A 201 -11.35 -0.98 14.22
C LYS A 201 -12.19 0.03 15.00
N TYR A 202 -11.70 1.26 15.15
CA TYR A 202 -12.44 2.33 15.84
C TYR A 202 -13.74 2.71 15.09
N ARG A 203 -13.69 2.85 13.76
CA ARG A 203 -14.85 3.24 12.94
C ARG A 203 -15.94 2.16 12.89
N TRP A 204 -15.56 0.90 12.99
CA TRP A 204 -16.52 -0.21 13.05
C TRP A 204 -17.19 -0.32 14.43
N ILE A 205 -16.45 -0.12 15.54
CA ILE A 205 -16.99 -0.21 16.91
C ILE A 205 -17.88 1.00 17.26
N SER A 206 -17.48 2.21 16.88
CA SER A 206 -18.19 3.46 17.23
C SER A 206 -19.58 3.61 16.57
N ARG A 207 -19.95 2.73 15.64
CA ARG A 207 -21.23 2.78 14.91
C ARG A 207 -22.13 1.57 15.09
N SER A 208 -21.68 0.52 15.77
CA SER A 208 -22.55 -0.58 16.23
C SER A 208 -23.37 -0.19 17.47
N SER A 209 -23.10 0.98 18.06
CA SER A 209 -23.71 1.48 19.30
C SER A 209 -24.78 2.56 19.08
N LYS A 210 -25.25 2.80 17.85
CA LYS A 210 -26.50 3.55 17.67
C LYS A 210 -27.67 2.57 17.85
N PRO A 211 -28.41 2.61 18.98
CA PRO A 211 -29.66 1.89 19.08
C PRO A 211 -30.59 2.38 17.96
N VAL A 212 -31.25 1.43 17.29
CA VAL A 212 -32.41 1.72 16.45
C VAL A 212 -33.39 2.51 17.32
N GLN A 213 -33.71 3.74 16.94
CA GLN A 213 -34.71 4.51 17.64
C GLN A 213 -36.05 3.77 17.49
N PRO A 214 -36.80 3.51 18.58
CA PRO A 214 -38.10 2.83 18.50
C PRO A 214 -39.19 3.62 17.75
N GLU A 215 -38.90 4.82 17.23
CA GLU A 215 -39.85 5.60 16.41
C GLU A 215 -40.14 4.97 15.04
N ASP A 216 -39.29 4.08 14.53
CA ASP A 216 -39.56 3.34 13.27
C ASP A 216 -40.42 2.09 13.47
N MET A 217 -40.88 1.81 14.70
CA MET A 217 -41.83 0.74 15.03
C MET A 217 -43.20 1.31 15.42
N GLN A 218 -43.72 2.31 14.70
CA GLN A 218 -45.15 2.57 14.76
C GLN A 218 -45.88 1.44 14.01
N PRO A 219 -46.80 0.70 14.68
CA PRO A 219 -47.64 -0.25 13.98
C PRO A 219 -48.53 0.54 13.03
N GLU A 220 -48.43 0.19 11.75
CA GLU A 220 -49.36 0.56 10.69
C GLU A 220 -50.79 0.33 11.22
N LYS A 221 -51.47 1.43 11.59
CA LYS A 221 -52.87 1.40 12.01
C LYS A 221 -53.68 0.93 10.79
N ARG A 222 -53.99 -0.36 10.73
CA ARG A 222 -55.02 -0.88 9.83
C ARG A 222 -56.33 -0.17 10.19
N GLN A 223 -56.83 0.64 9.25
CA GLN A 223 -58.21 1.09 9.28
C GLN A 223 -59.11 -0.15 9.22
N PRO A 224 -60.13 -0.26 10.08
CA PRO A 224 -61.21 -1.19 9.86
C PRO A 224 -62.04 -0.67 8.69
N GLU A 225 -62.10 -1.44 7.60
CA GLU A 225 -63.18 -1.32 6.63
C GLU A 225 -64.43 -1.90 7.29
N ASP A 226 -65.24 -1.02 7.87
CA ASP A 226 -66.59 -1.32 8.33
C ASP A 226 -67.57 -1.21 7.15
N ALA A 227 -68.46 -2.20 7.10
CA ALA A 227 -69.83 -2.24 6.54
C ALA A 227 -70.02 -2.33 5.01
#